data_AF-A0A916ZUR8-F1
#
_entry.id   AF-A0A916ZUR8-F1
#
_cell.length_a   1.000
_cell.length_b   1.000
_cell.length_c   1.000
_cell.angle_alpha   90.00
_cell.angle_beta   90.00
_cell.angle_gamma   90.00
#
_symmetry.space_group_name_H-M   'P 1'
#
loop_
_entity.id
_entity.type
_entity.pdbx_description
1 polymer ?
#
loop_
_entity_poly.entity_id
_entity_poly.type
_entity_poly.pdbx_seq_one_letter_code
_entity_poly.pdbx_strand_id
1 'polypeptide(L)'
;MFKDFLPAAQMASYAPLPADDDLTIITSRRITLELIIRRHVERQPNTEIRSGTVVRELLTSREPDGTIRVTGLTIEDADGRRDIATGLVVDAGGKGARLLEKLIKIGVPITEELESAGVLYFTRHYRLLPGVTEPPRQEVPASGDLGYLKFGVFPADGGCFSITLCVPEIELELRKAVKEQASFHAICLELPGLVPWLRPDVSEPVSKVIGMGDLSSRWRALMADGKPCVLGYIPLGDALIRTNPLYGRGCSFAAVSAGILGDALAASDDPATQFRLFATGIDTGLRPFFDHMREQDRTAIRRAQAVLTLDYRPRLKARLAKSFVDDGITIALRSDIGLMRQALRGFHMLEHPSAWLNKPGNMLRVLGYWARGKKANAAAYSPKPGPDRAEMMHAIGISPDTDMRTDWKQAA
;
A
#
# COMPACT_ATOMS: atom_id res chain seq x y z
N MET A 1 3.10 14.20 10.33
CA MET A 1 2.06 14.99 11.03
C MET A 1 1.08 15.55 10.00
N PHE A 2 -0.15 15.91 10.40
CA PHE A 2 -1.18 16.45 9.48
C PHE A 2 -0.69 17.61 8.60
N LYS A 3 0.05 18.55 9.19
CA LYS A 3 0.61 19.72 8.49
C LYS A 3 1.48 19.35 7.28
N ASP A 4 2.07 18.16 7.26
CA ASP A 4 2.95 17.70 6.18
C ASP A 4 2.17 17.36 4.90
N PHE A 5 0.83 17.25 4.98
CA PHE A 5 -0.06 17.07 3.83
C PHE A 5 -0.58 18.38 3.25
N LEU A 6 -0.33 19.52 3.90
CA LEU A 6 -0.87 20.81 3.47
C LEU A 6 0.03 21.45 2.40
N PRO A 7 -0.54 21.96 1.29
CA PRO A 7 0.19 22.83 0.38
C PRO A 7 0.55 24.15 1.08
N ALA A 8 1.57 24.84 0.57
CA ALA A 8 2.07 26.10 1.13
C ALA A 8 0.96 27.17 1.32
N ALA A 9 -0.01 27.22 0.40
CA ALA A 9 -1.15 28.12 0.50
C ALA A 9 -2.05 27.85 1.74
N GLN A 10 -2.23 26.59 2.13
CA GLN A 10 -3.00 26.23 3.32
C GLN A 10 -2.20 26.42 4.61
N MET A 11 -0.87 26.32 4.55
CA MET A 11 -0.02 26.54 5.72
C MET A 11 -0.14 27.95 6.30
N ALA A 12 -0.41 28.96 5.46
CA ALA A 12 -0.59 30.35 5.92
C ALA A 12 -1.80 30.56 6.84
N SER A 13 -2.83 29.70 6.74
CA SER A 13 -4.06 29.78 7.54
C SER A 13 -4.25 28.56 8.45
N TYR A 14 -3.21 27.71 8.56
CA TYR A 14 -3.27 26.50 9.34
C TYR A 14 -3.24 26.81 10.84
N ALA A 15 -4.26 26.32 11.55
CA ALA A 15 -4.27 26.21 13.01
C ALA A 15 -4.39 24.72 13.39
N PRO A 16 -3.51 24.20 14.27
CA PRO A 16 -3.55 22.81 14.71
C PRO A 16 -4.81 22.54 15.53
N LEU A 17 -5.39 21.37 15.34
CA LEU A 17 -6.49 20.85 16.17
C LEU A 17 -6.05 19.54 16.82
N PRO A 18 -6.59 19.16 18.00
CA PRO A 18 -6.23 17.89 18.65
C PRO A 18 -6.41 16.66 17.75
N ALA A 19 -7.43 16.66 16.89
CA ALA A 19 -7.68 15.58 15.93
C ALA A 19 -6.60 15.45 14.82
N ASP A 20 -5.69 16.42 14.69
CA ASP A 20 -4.57 16.35 13.74
C ASP A 20 -3.51 15.33 14.20
N ASP A 21 -3.46 15.00 15.50
CA ASP A 21 -2.51 14.03 16.06
C ASP A 21 -2.76 12.61 15.53
N ASP A 22 -4.03 12.26 15.29
CA ASP A 22 -4.45 10.99 14.68
C ASP A 22 -4.05 10.87 13.19
N LEU A 23 -3.67 11.99 12.55
CA LEU A 23 -3.37 12.08 11.12
C LEU A 23 -1.86 12.14 10.86
N THR A 24 -1.14 11.21 11.47
CA THR A 24 0.32 11.11 11.38
C THR A 24 0.74 9.82 10.69
N ILE A 25 1.58 9.94 9.66
CA ILE A 25 2.35 8.83 9.11
C ILE A 25 3.68 8.74 9.85
N ILE A 26 4.04 7.55 10.29
CA ILE A 26 5.37 7.21 10.78
C ILE A 26 6.07 6.38 9.71
N THR A 27 7.28 6.78 9.34
CA THR A 27 8.13 6.04 8.42
C THR A 27 9.41 5.59 9.11
N SER A 28 9.87 4.40 8.76
CA SER A 28 11.08 3.80 9.32
C SER A 28 11.57 2.70 8.40
N ARG A 29 12.88 2.42 8.40
CA ARG A 29 13.39 1.22 7.74
C ARG A 29 12.83 0.02 8.50
N ARG A 30 12.34 -0.97 7.75
CA ARG A 30 11.79 -2.21 8.32
C ARG A 30 12.76 -2.87 9.30
N ILE A 31 14.06 -2.88 9.00
CA ILE A 31 15.10 -3.42 9.88
C ILE A 31 15.10 -2.76 11.26
N THR A 32 14.96 -1.43 11.31
CA THR A 32 14.97 -0.67 12.57
C THR A 32 13.68 -0.90 13.34
N LEU A 33 12.54 -0.78 12.65
CA LEU A 33 11.23 -0.97 13.26
C LEU A 33 11.08 -2.38 13.84
N GLU A 34 11.41 -3.42 13.07
CA GLU A 34 11.31 -4.81 13.52
C GLU A 34 12.27 -5.14 14.65
N LEU A 35 13.49 -4.56 14.65
CA LEU A 35 14.42 -4.73 15.76
C LEU A 35 13.87 -4.12 17.06
N ILE A 36 13.25 -2.94 16.98
CA ILE A 36 12.62 -2.29 18.15
C ILE A 36 11.45 -3.13 18.66
N ILE A 37 10.58 -3.59 17.75
CA ILE A 37 9.46 -4.47 18.10
C ILE A 37 9.97 -5.76 18.75
N ARG A 38 10.96 -6.42 18.15
CA ARG A 38 11.57 -7.64 18.69
C ARG A 38 12.10 -7.42 20.11
N ARG A 39 12.88 -6.37 20.32
CA ARG A 39 13.42 -6.02 21.66
C ARG A 39 12.32 -5.74 22.67
N HIS A 40 11.18 -5.18 22.23
CA HIS A 40 10.03 -4.99 23.10
C HIS A 40 9.39 -6.32 23.49
N VAL A 41 9.24 -7.25 22.53
CA VAL A 41 8.70 -8.59 22.75
C VAL A 41 9.61 -9.43 23.65
N GLU A 42 10.94 -9.35 23.48
CA GLU A 42 11.93 -10.05 24.31
C GLU A 42 11.87 -9.67 25.80
N ARG A 43 11.26 -8.53 26.14
CA ARG A 43 11.07 -8.09 27.53
C ARG A 43 9.79 -8.61 28.17
N GLN A 44 8.91 -9.26 27.40
CA GLN A 44 7.64 -9.77 27.93
C GLN A 44 7.88 -11.09 28.67
N PRO A 45 7.42 -11.24 29.93
CA PRO A 45 7.78 -12.38 30.78
C PRO A 45 7.19 -13.71 30.31
N ASN A 46 6.12 -13.68 29.51
CA ASN A 46 5.39 -14.84 29.01
C ASN A 46 5.68 -15.13 27.52
N THR A 47 6.75 -14.57 26.96
CA THR A 47 7.10 -14.75 25.55
C THR A 47 8.48 -15.38 25.40
N GLU A 48 8.56 -16.41 24.56
CA GLU A 48 9.82 -17.03 24.15
C GLU A 48 10.03 -16.79 22.64
N ILE A 49 11.21 -16.31 22.26
CA ILE A 49 11.59 -16.19 20.84
C ILE A 49 12.62 -17.26 20.49
N ARG A 50 12.22 -18.22 19.67
CA ARG A 50 13.11 -19.28 19.14
C ARG A 50 13.62 -18.90 17.75
N SER A 51 14.81 -18.30 17.71
CA SER A 51 15.51 -18.00 16.45
C SER A 51 16.15 -19.27 15.87
N GLY A 52 16.26 -19.35 14.53
CA GLY A 52 16.81 -20.54 13.87
C GLY A 52 15.85 -21.74 13.82
N THR A 53 14.59 -21.54 14.22
CA THR A 53 13.54 -22.56 14.20
C THR A 53 12.60 -22.30 13.02
N VAL A 54 12.39 -23.32 12.19
CA VAL A 54 11.50 -23.28 11.03
C VAL A 54 10.27 -24.14 11.29
N VAL A 55 9.08 -23.55 11.14
CA VAL A 55 7.83 -24.32 11.14
C VAL A 55 7.71 -25.06 9.81
N ARG A 56 7.67 -26.40 9.86
CA ARG A 56 7.59 -27.26 8.68
C ARG A 56 6.16 -27.66 8.38
N GLU A 57 5.43 -28.19 9.35
CA GLU A 57 4.08 -28.73 9.13
C GLU A 57 3.11 -28.28 10.23
N LEU A 58 1.82 -28.35 9.93
CA LEU A 58 0.75 -28.25 10.92
C LEU A 58 0.31 -29.66 11.29
N LEU A 59 0.15 -29.92 12.58
CA LEU A 59 -0.50 -31.13 13.07
C LEU A 59 -2.00 -30.89 13.07
N THR A 60 -2.76 -31.80 12.45
CA THR A 60 -4.19 -31.62 12.25
C THR A 60 -4.99 -32.84 12.70
N SER A 61 -6.15 -32.59 13.30
CA SER A 61 -7.22 -33.56 13.52
C SER A 61 -8.48 -33.14 12.77
N ARG A 62 -9.48 -34.03 12.76
CA ARG A 62 -10.79 -33.75 12.17
C ARG A 62 -11.86 -33.84 13.27
N GLU A 63 -12.69 -32.82 13.37
CA GLU A 63 -13.83 -32.77 14.28
C GLU A 63 -14.96 -33.70 13.78
N PRO A 64 -15.94 -34.07 14.65
CA PRO A 64 -17.07 -34.91 14.24
C PRO A 64 -17.90 -34.34 13.08
N ASP A 65 -17.96 -33.02 12.94
CA ASP A 65 -18.67 -32.33 11.86
C ASP A 65 -17.86 -32.20 10.57
N GLY A 66 -16.64 -32.77 10.54
CA GLY A 66 -15.74 -32.75 9.40
C GLY A 66 -14.76 -31.57 9.38
N THR A 67 -14.89 -30.59 10.28
CA THR A 67 -14.01 -29.42 10.34
C THR A 67 -12.57 -29.84 10.69
N ILE A 68 -11.57 -29.25 10.01
CA ILE A 68 -10.17 -29.50 10.34
C ILE A 68 -9.77 -28.63 11.53
N ARG A 69 -9.12 -29.23 12.53
CA ARG A 69 -8.53 -28.54 13.67
C ARG A 69 -7.01 -28.69 13.63
N VAL A 70 -6.29 -27.57 13.77
CA VAL A 70 -4.86 -27.57 14.05
C VAL A 70 -4.65 -27.80 15.54
N THR A 71 -3.82 -28.79 15.88
CA THR A 71 -3.53 -29.24 17.25
C THR A 71 -2.06 -29.09 17.63
N GLY A 72 -1.25 -28.56 16.71
CA GLY A 72 0.17 -28.40 16.90
C GLY A 72 0.91 -28.07 15.62
N LEU A 73 2.23 -28.10 15.70
CA LEU A 73 3.12 -27.84 14.58
C LEU A 73 4.40 -28.67 14.69
N THR A 74 4.95 -29.04 13.55
CA THR A 74 6.28 -29.64 13.48
C THR A 74 7.30 -28.54 13.22
N ILE A 75 8.29 -28.42 14.09
CA ILE A 75 9.43 -27.52 13.90
C ILE A 75 10.69 -28.28 13.51
N GLU A 76 11.63 -27.54 12.94
CA GLU A 76 12.99 -27.99 12.68
C GLU A 76 13.97 -26.88 13.07
N ASP A 77 14.96 -27.22 13.88
CA ASP A 77 16.09 -26.36 14.24
C ASP A 77 17.38 -27.20 14.33
N ALA A 78 18.40 -26.68 15.03
CA ALA A 78 19.69 -27.35 15.17
C ALA A 78 19.60 -28.72 15.85
N ASP A 79 18.61 -28.96 16.71
CA ASP A 79 18.40 -30.23 17.41
C ASP A 79 17.59 -31.23 16.57
N GLY A 80 17.17 -30.82 15.37
CA GLY A 80 16.40 -31.63 14.43
C GLY A 80 14.90 -31.37 14.49
N ARG A 81 14.16 -32.29 13.86
CA ARG A 81 12.73 -32.16 13.65
C ARG A 81 11.94 -32.73 14.83
N ARG A 82 10.98 -31.96 15.36
CA ARG A 82 10.11 -32.39 16.47
C ARG A 82 8.75 -31.70 16.45
N ASP A 83 7.79 -32.34 17.09
CA ASP A 83 6.41 -31.87 17.18
C ASP A 83 6.17 -31.08 18.47
N ILE A 84 5.36 -30.02 18.36
CA ILE A 84 4.89 -29.20 19.48
C ILE A 84 3.36 -29.19 19.45
N ALA A 85 2.74 -29.71 20.50
CA ALA A 85 1.30 -29.60 20.70
C ALA A 85 0.92 -28.19 21.15
N THR A 86 -0.11 -27.61 20.55
CA THR A 86 -0.68 -26.31 20.94
C THR A 86 -2.15 -26.22 20.54
N GLY A 87 -2.95 -25.51 21.32
CA GLY A 87 -4.37 -25.26 21.01
C GLY A 87 -4.61 -24.17 19.96
N LEU A 88 -3.59 -23.34 19.69
CA LEU A 88 -3.68 -22.24 18.73
C LEU A 88 -2.34 -21.99 18.04
N VAL A 89 -2.39 -21.80 16.73
CA VAL A 89 -1.28 -21.35 15.89
C VAL A 89 -1.66 -20.04 15.21
N VAL A 90 -0.88 -18.99 15.41
CA VAL A 90 -1.04 -17.73 14.68
C VAL A 90 0.05 -17.63 13.61
N ASP A 91 -0.33 -17.72 12.34
CA ASP A 91 0.62 -17.61 11.21
C ASP A 91 0.82 -16.15 10.80
N ALA A 92 1.86 -15.55 11.36
CA ALA A 92 2.35 -14.22 10.99
C ALA A 92 3.58 -14.27 10.05
N GLY A 93 3.74 -15.36 9.26
CA GLY A 93 4.88 -15.56 8.34
C GLY A 93 4.94 -14.61 7.14
N GLY A 94 4.00 -13.68 7.03
CA GLY A 94 3.97 -12.62 6.03
C GLY A 94 3.82 -13.14 4.59
N LYS A 95 4.36 -12.41 3.61
CA LYS A 95 4.25 -12.74 2.17
C LYS A 95 4.81 -14.13 1.82
N GLY A 96 5.75 -14.65 2.61
CA GLY A 96 6.36 -15.97 2.42
C GLY A 96 5.61 -17.13 3.08
N ALA A 97 4.54 -16.87 3.84
CA ALA A 97 3.81 -17.88 4.58
C ALA A 97 3.22 -18.97 3.67
N ARG A 98 3.43 -20.24 4.05
CA ARG A 98 3.02 -21.43 3.29
C ARG A 98 2.05 -22.35 4.04
N LEU A 99 1.82 -22.12 5.33
CA LEU A 99 1.05 -23.05 6.17
C LEU A 99 -0.41 -23.10 5.73
N LEU A 100 -0.99 -21.95 5.41
CA LEU A 100 -2.35 -21.89 4.88
C LEU A 100 -2.52 -22.64 3.55
N GLU A 101 -1.52 -22.57 2.66
CA GLU A 101 -1.55 -23.29 1.38
C GLU A 101 -1.57 -24.81 1.59
N LYS A 102 -0.93 -25.29 2.67
CA LYS A 102 -0.98 -26.70 3.07
C LYS A 102 -2.36 -27.10 3.60
N LEU A 103 -3.01 -26.24 4.38
CA LEU A 103 -4.38 -26.45 4.84
C LEU A 103 -5.35 -26.58 3.67
N ILE A 104 -5.26 -25.68 2.68
CA ILE A 104 -6.07 -25.74 1.47
C ILE A 104 -5.88 -27.09 0.74
N LYS A 105 -4.63 -27.56 0.62
CA LYS A 105 -4.31 -28.84 -0.04
C LYS A 105 -4.93 -30.06 0.64
N ILE A 106 -5.14 -30.02 1.95
CA ILE A 106 -5.79 -31.13 2.70
C ILE A 106 -7.32 -30.96 2.81
N GLY A 107 -7.90 -30.01 2.06
CA GLY A 107 -9.35 -29.85 1.92
C GLY A 107 -9.98 -28.82 2.86
N VAL A 108 -9.20 -27.92 3.47
CA VAL A 108 -9.77 -26.76 4.18
C VAL A 108 -10.42 -25.81 3.16
N PRO A 109 -11.70 -25.43 3.32
CA PRO A 109 -12.45 -24.69 2.31
C PRO A 109 -12.18 -23.17 2.36
N ILE A 110 -10.91 -22.77 2.27
CA ILE A 110 -10.53 -21.34 2.16
C ILE A 110 -10.57 -20.93 0.69
N THR A 111 -11.35 -19.89 0.37
CA THR A 111 -11.37 -19.26 -0.95
C THR A 111 -10.41 -18.08 -1.01
N GLU A 112 -9.86 -17.83 -2.21
CA GLU A 112 -8.91 -16.74 -2.44
C GLU A 112 -9.44 -15.80 -3.52
N GLU A 113 -9.46 -14.50 -3.22
CA GLU A 113 -9.57 -13.45 -4.23
C GLU A 113 -8.15 -12.95 -4.55
N LEU A 114 -7.74 -13.07 -5.80
CA LEU A 114 -6.41 -12.66 -6.26
C LEU A 114 -6.55 -11.74 -7.47
N GLU A 115 -5.91 -10.57 -7.41
CA GLU A 115 -5.91 -9.62 -8.52
C GLU A 115 -4.56 -8.92 -8.65
N SER A 116 -4.06 -8.80 -9.88
CA SER A 116 -2.83 -8.05 -10.17
C SER A 116 -3.03 -6.55 -9.96
N ALA A 117 -2.01 -5.90 -9.42
CA ALA A 117 -1.90 -4.44 -9.36
C ALA A 117 -1.50 -3.81 -10.72
N GLY A 118 -1.04 -4.64 -11.68
CA GLY A 118 -0.65 -4.22 -13.03
C GLY A 118 0.55 -3.27 -13.10
N VAL A 119 1.38 -3.27 -12.07
CA VAL A 119 2.53 -2.38 -11.93
C VAL A 119 3.76 -3.10 -11.37
N LEU A 120 4.93 -2.56 -11.71
CA LEU A 120 6.23 -2.96 -11.20
C LEU A 120 6.82 -1.86 -10.33
N TYR A 121 7.49 -2.25 -9.26
CA TYR A 121 8.15 -1.36 -8.33
C TYR A 121 9.65 -1.37 -8.53
N PHE A 122 10.25 -0.20 -8.58
CA PHE A 122 11.70 -0.04 -8.62
C PHE A 122 12.10 0.94 -7.54
N THR A 123 12.89 0.48 -6.58
CA THR A 123 13.29 1.29 -5.43
C THR A 123 14.80 1.39 -5.36
N ARG A 124 15.30 2.57 -5.04
CA ARG A 124 16.70 2.78 -4.67
C ARG A 124 16.76 3.49 -3.33
N HIS A 125 17.64 3.02 -2.45
CA HIS A 125 17.88 3.61 -1.15
C HIS A 125 19.02 4.62 -1.23
N TYR A 126 18.86 5.68 -0.43
CA TYR A 126 19.79 6.79 -0.32
C TYR A 126 20.02 7.12 1.15
N ARG A 127 21.08 7.87 1.43
CA ARG A 127 21.40 8.43 2.73
C ARG A 127 21.79 9.88 2.58
N LEU A 128 21.22 10.75 3.42
CA LEU A 128 21.64 12.14 3.54
C LEU A 128 23.10 12.20 4.02
N LEU A 129 23.88 13.14 3.48
CA LEU A 129 25.25 13.35 3.91
C LEU A 129 25.30 13.83 5.39
N PRO A 130 26.42 13.59 6.10
CA PRO A 130 26.56 14.04 7.48
C PRO A 130 26.29 15.54 7.64
N GLY A 131 25.41 15.89 8.60
CA GLY A 131 25.02 17.28 8.88
C GLY A 131 23.95 17.85 7.93
N VAL A 132 23.55 17.11 6.89
CA VAL A 132 22.46 17.52 5.99
C VAL A 132 21.13 17.06 6.56
N THR A 133 20.17 17.98 6.65
CA THR A 133 18.78 17.70 7.03
C THR A 133 17.92 17.40 5.80
N GLU A 134 16.76 16.78 6.01
CA GLU A 134 15.80 16.53 4.95
C GLU A 134 15.45 17.82 4.17
N PRO A 135 15.43 17.77 2.82
CA PRO A 135 14.97 18.89 2.02
C PRO A 135 13.57 19.35 2.42
N PRO A 136 13.29 20.66 2.49
CA PRO A 136 11.97 21.16 2.83
C PRO A 136 10.95 20.78 1.77
N ARG A 137 9.68 20.69 2.18
CA ARG A 137 8.56 20.52 1.23
C ARG A 137 8.48 21.74 0.32
N GLN A 138 8.37 21.50 -0.99
CA GLN A 138 8.27 22.52 -2.02
C GLN A 138 6.88 22.54 -2.64
N GLU A 139 6.63 23.51 -3.52
CA GLU A 139 5.37 23.61 -4.27
C GLU A 139 5.13 22.37 -5.16
N VAL A 140 6.20 21.84 -5.78
CA VAL A 140 6.18 20.57 -6.49
C VAL A 140 6.41 19.43 -5.48
N PRO A 141 5.43 18.52 -5.29
CA PRO A 141 5.58 17.44 -4.33
C PRO A 141 6.66 16.43 -4.77
N ALA A 142 7.36 15.85 -3.79
CA ALA A 142 8.32 14.77 -4.00
C ALA A 142 7.66 13.39 -4.26
N SER A 143 6.38 13.38 -4.61
CA SER A 143 5.59 12.21 -4.97
C SER A 143 4.49 12.59 -5.93
N GLY A 144 4.18 11.74 -6.91
CA GLY A 144 3.17 12.05 -7.91
C GLY A 144 2.80 10.88 -8.80
N ASP A 145 1.79 11.10 -9.64
CA ASP A 145 1.30 10.16 -10.65
C ASP A 145 1.22 10.87 -12.01
N LEU A 146 2.13 10.52 -12.91
CA LEU A 146 2.17 11.04 -14.29
C LEU A 146 1.22 10.27 -15.23
N GLY A 147 0.51 9.25 -14.72
CA GLY A 147 -0.34 8.35 -15.49
C GLY A 147 0.40 7.16 -16.12
N TYR A 148 1.67 7.36 -16.49
CA TYR A 148 2.57 6.30 -17.02
C TYR A 148 3.70 5.95 -16.04
N LEU A 149 3.92 6.79 -15.03
CA LEU A 149 4.94 6.62 -13.99
C LEU A 149 4.44 7.25 -12.69
N LYS A 150 4.43 6.48 -11.61
CA LYS A 150 4.22 6.97 -10.25
C LYS A 150 5.57 7.05 -9.54
N PHE A 151 5.75 8.05 -8.68
CA PHE A 151 7.00 8.23 -7.95
C PHE A 151 6.77 8.73 -6.53
N GLY A 152 7.76 8.52 -5.65
CA GLY A 152 7.73 9.05 -4.29
C GLY A 152 9.07 8.96 -3.59
N VAL A 153 9.36 9.96 -2.75
CA VAL A 153 10.39 9.91 -1.70
C VAL A 153 9.76 9.42 -0.40
N PHE A 154 10.42 8.45 0.23
CA PHE A 154 10.02 7.89 1.51
C PHE A 154 11.17 8.05 2.52
N PRO A 155 11.17 9.14 3.31
CA PRO A 155 12.14 9.33 4.39
C PRO A 155 12.01 8.24 5.45
N ALA A 156 13.10 7.92 6.13
CA ALA A 156 13.17 6.91 7.17
C ALA A 156 14.22 7.32 8.23
N ASP A 157 14.47 6.42 9.18
CA ASP A 157 15.37 6.67 10.30
C ASP A 157 16.85 6.78 9.87
N GLY A 158 17.62 7.58 10.62
CA GLY A 158 19.08 7.72 10.45
C GLY A 158 19.49 8.41 9.14
N GLY A 159 18.69 9.38 8.67
CA GLY A 159 18.93 10.10 7.41
C GLY A 159 18.81 9.21 6.17
N CYS A 160 18.30 7.98 6.31
CA CYS A 160 18.06 7.10 5.18
C CYS A 160 16.71 7.43 4.55
N PHE A 161 16.60 7.29 3.23
CA PHE A 161 15.34 7.38 2.53
C PHE A 161 15.35 6.47 1.32
N SER A 162 14.20 6.29 0.68
CA SER A 162 14.13 5.63 -0.61
C SER A 162 13.38 6.46 -1.62
N ILE A 163 13.77 6.34 -2.89
CA ILE A 163 12.97 6.77 -4.01
C ILE A 163 12.40 5.52 -4.66
N THR A 164 11.08 5.50 -4.85
CA THR A 164 10.39 4.42 -5.53
C THR A 164 9.73 4.96 -6.79
N LEU A 165 10.00 4.30 -7.90
CA LEU A 165 9.34 4.47 -9.19
C LEU A 165 8.44 3.27 -9.44
N CYS A 166 7.19 3.53 -9.82
CA CYS A 166 6.19 2.51 -10.08
C CYS A 166 5.68 2.67 -11.52
N VAL A 167 5.89 1.62 -12.31
CA VAL A 167 5.70 1.61 -13.76
C VAL A 167 4.63 0.57 -14.11
N PRO A 168 3.64 0.88 -14.97
CA PRO A 168 2.73 -0.13 -15.49
C PRO A 168 3.48 -1.31 -16.12
N GLU A 169 3.03 -2.55 -15.87
CA GLU A 169 3.67 -3.77 -16.40
C GLU A 169 3.75 -3.78 -17.95
N ILE A 170 2.83 -3.07 -18.58
CA ILE A 170 2.71 -2.96 -20.04
C ILE A 170 3.68 -1.97 -20.71
N GLU A 171 4.39 -1.15 -19.93
CA GLU A 171 5.45 -0.24 -20.41
C GLU A 171 6.79 -1.01 -20.47
N LEU A 172 7.00 -1.78 -21.55
CA LEU A 172 8.05 -2.79 -21.63
C LEU A 172 9.46 -2.20 -21.73
N GLU A 173 9.65 -1.07 -22.40
CA GLU A 173 10.95 -0.42 -22.48
C GLU A 173 11.23 0.46 -21.27
N LEU A 174 10.23 1.20 -20.78
CA LEU A 174 10.38 2.02 -19.59
C LEU A 174 10.73 1.15 -18.37
N ARG A 175 10.07 -0.01 -18.19
CA ARG A 175 10.38 -0.91 -17.06
C ARG A 175 11.79 -1.51 -17.14
N LYS A 176 12.36 -1.68 -18.36
CA LYS A 176 13.75 -2.12 -18.54
C LYS A 176 14.70 -0.99 -18.17
N ALA A 177 14.45 0.21 -18.67
CA ALA A 177 15.28 1.37 -18.40
C ALA A 177 15.31 1.73 -16.90
N VAL A 178 14.16 1.74 -16.23
CA VAL A 178 14.07 2.05 -14.79
C VAL A 178 14.88 1.07 -13.93
N LYS A 179 15.09 -0.17 -14.38
CA LYS A 179 15.90 -1.15 -13.64
C LYS A 179 17.39 -0.80 -13.64
N GLU A 180 17.87 -0.07 -14.65
CA GLU A 180 19.27 0.31 -14.78
C GLU A 180 19.59 1.54 -13.92
N GLN A 181 20.73 1.52 -13.23
CA GLN A 181 21.04 2.53 -12.21
C GLN A 181 21.19 3.95 -12.78
N ALA A 182 21.84 4.08 -13.93
CA ALA A 182 22.04 5.38 -14.59
C ALA A 182 20.71 5.95 -15.10
N SER A 183 19.91 5.12 -15.77
CA SER A 183 18.59 5.49 -16.27
C SER A 183 17.60 5.79 -15.13
N PHE A 184 17.59 5.02 -14.04
CA PHE A 184 16.81 5.34 -12.84
C PHE A 184 17.14 6.74 -12.32
N HIS A 185 18.43 7.07 -12.22
CA HIS A 185 18.86 8.38 -11.75
C HIS A 185 18.45 9.49 -12.73
N ALA A 186 18.65 9.30 -14.04
CA ALA A 186 18.23 10.24 -15.07
C ALA A 186 16.71 10.51 -15.03
N ILE A 187 15.88 9.46 -14.93
CA ILE A 187 14.42 9.59 -14.77
C ILE A 187 14.08 10.41 -13.53
N CYS A 188 14.78 10.20 -12.42
CA CYS A 188 14.50 10.97 -11.22
C CYS A 188 14.91 12.44 -11.34
N LEU A 189 15.91 12.78 -12.15
CA LEU A 189 16.29 14.18 -12.41
C LEU A 189 15.25 14.92 -13.26
N GLU A 190 14.49 14.20 -14.09
CA GLU A 190 13.34 14.76 -14.82
C GLU A 190 12.12 15.05 -13.92
N LEU A 191 12.17 14.65 -12.64
CA LEU A 191 11.08 14.83 -11.68
C LEU A 191 11.45 15.97 -10.70
N PRO A 192 10.95 17.20 -10.87
CA PRO A 192 11.43 18.37 -10.12
C PRO A 192 11.33 18.22 -8.61
N GLY A 193 10.30 17.52 -8.12
CA GLY A 193 10.13 17.24 -6.69
C GLY A 193 11.18 16.29 -6.09
N LEU A 194 11.89 15.51 -6.92
CA LEU A 194 12.95 14.59 -6.50
C LEU A 194 14.34 15.22 -6.54
N VAL A 195 14.58 16.20 -7.42
CA VAL A 195 15.90 16.84 -7.61
C VAL A 195 16.53 17.34 -6.31
N PRO A 196 15.81 18.02 -5.38
CA PRO A 196 16.38 18.48 -4.12
C PRO A 196 16.97 17.37 -3.25
N TRP A 197 16.47 16.13 -3.39
CA TRP A 197 16.93 14.96 -2.65
C TRP A 197 18.14 14.30 -3.28
N LEU A 198 18.37 14.51 -4.58
CA LEU A 198 19.35 13.81 -5.40
C LEU A 198 20.64 14.60 -5.63
N ARG A 199 20.72 15.84 -5.12
CA ARG A 199 21.91 16.66 -5.35
C ARG A 199 23.14 16.01 -4.68
N PRO A 200 24.32 16.07 -5.31
CA PRO A 200 25.53 15.46 -4.76
C PRO A 200 25.97 16.03 -3.40
N ASP A 201 25.57 17.26 -3.06
CA ASP A 201 25.79 17.90 -1.77
C ASP A 201 24.74 17.52 -0.70
N VAL A 202 23.73 16.73 -1.06
CA VAL A 202 22.61 16.37 -0.18
C VAL A 202 22.62 14.91 0.22
N SER A 203 22.76 13.99 -0.74
CA SER A 203 22.66 12.56 -0.48
C SER A 203 23.50 11.72 -1.41
N GLU A 204 23.73 10.47 -1.00
CA GLU A 204 24.37 9.44 -1.80
C GLU A 204 23.50 8.17 -1.88
N PRO A 205 23.54 7.44 -3.00
CA PRO A 205 22.86 6.15 -3.10
C PRO A 205 23.59 5.08 -2.29
N VAL A 206 22.84 4.32 -1.50
CA VAL A 206 23.38 3.23 -0.65
C VAL A 206 22.92 1.84 -1.10
N SER A 207 22.24 1.75 -2.25
CA SER A 207 21.85 0.49 -2.86
C SER A 207 21.87 0.55 -4.40
N LYS A 208 21.85 -0.64 -5.01
CA LYS A 208 21.40 -0.82 -6.40
C LYS A 208 19.90 -0.51 -6.50
N VAL A 209 19.38 -0.43 -7.73
CA VAL A 209 17.93 -0.42 -7.97
C VAL A 209 17.38 -1.82 -7.73
N ILE A 210 16.35 -1.92 -6.89
CA ILE A 210 15.68 -3.16 -6.52
C ILE A 210 14.32 -3.17 -7.19
N GLY A 211 14.11 -4.13 -8.10
CA GLY A 211 12.84 -4.36 -8.78
C GLY A 211 11.97 -5.36 -8.02
N MET A 212 10.68 -5.07 -7.87
CA MET A 212 9.66 -5.99 -7.37
C MET A 212 8.48 -6.03 -8.34
N GLY A 213 8.25 -7.19 -8.93
CA GLY A 213 7.05 -7.49 -9.72
C GLY A 213 6.11 -8.45 -8.99
N ASP A 214 5.15 -9.00 -9.72
CA ASP A 214 4.13 -9.91 -9.19
C ASP A 214 3.43 -9.32 -7.95
N LEU A 215 3.01 -8.06 -8.13
CA LEU A 215 2.31 -7.30 -7.11
C LEU A 215 0.83 -7.62 -7.23
N SER A 216 0.35 -8.50 -6.37
CA SER A 216 -1.05 -8.92 -6.33
C SER A 216 -1.70 -8.53 -5.01
N SER A 217 -2.91 -7.99 -5.07
CA SER A 217 -3.81 -7.91 -3.91
C SER A 217 -4.46 -9.28 -3.71
N ARG A 218 -4.42 -9.79 -2.48
CA ARG A 218 -4.98 -11.10 -2.10
C ARG A 218 -5.87 -10.98 -0.87
N TRP A 219 -7.07 -11.54 -0.93
CA TRP A 219 -7.95 -11.73 0.20
C TRP A 219 -8.23 -13.22 0.35
N ARG A 220 -8.23 -13.73 1.59
CA ARG A 220 -8.51 -15.14 1.86
C ARG A 220 -9.66 -15.23 2.84
N ALA A 221 -10.75 -15.86 2.40
CA ALA A 221 -11.95 -15.98 3.22
C ALA A 221 -11.72 -17.04 4.31
N LEU A 222 -11.97 -16.64 5.55
CA LEU A 222 -11.79 -17.50 6.72
C LEU A 222 -13.04 -18.28 7.09
N MET A 223 -14.20 -17.90 6.52
CA MET A 223 -15.49 -18.50 6.77
C MET A 223 -16.02 -19.15 5.48
N ALA A 224 -16.60 -20.34 5.61
CA ALA A 224 -17.33 -21.03 4.55
C ALA A 224 -18.69 -21.50 5.11
N ASP A 225 -19.77 -21.21 4.38
CA ASP A 225 -21.14 -21.59 4.77
C ASP A 225 -21.53 -21.20 6.22
N GLY A 226 -21.06 -20.03 6.66
CA GLY A 226 -21.31 -19.50 8.01
C GLY A 226 -20.49 -20.17 9.13
N LYS A 227 -19.54 -21.04 8.79
CA LYS A 227 -18.65 -21.74 9.74
C LYS A 227 -17.18 -21.38 9.54
N PRO A 228 -16.35 -21.40 10.59
CA PRO A 228 -14.89 -21.33 10.45
C PRO A 228 -14.37 -22.40 9.50
N CYS A 229 -13.50 -22.04 8.55
CA CYS A 229 -12.89 -23.03 7.65
C CYS A 229 -11.95 -23.99 8.38
N VAL A 230 -11.29 -23.50 9.45
CA VAL A 230 -10.33 -24.25 10.28
C VAL A 230 -10.42 -23.78 11.72
N LEU A 231 -10.15 -24.67 12.68
CA LEU A 231 -10.03 -24.34 14.10
C LEU A 231 -8.57 -24.43 14.57
N GLY A 232 -8.20 -23.67 15.59
CA GLY A 232 -6.84 -23.69 16.16
C GLY A 232 -5.75 -23.08 15.27
N TYR A 233 -6.13 -22.40 14.19
CA TYR A 233 -5.20 -21.73 13.28
C TYR A 233 -5.75 -20.38 12.83
N ILE A 234 -4.95 -19.32 12.94
CA ILE A 234 -5.32 -17.97 12.52
C ILE A 234 -4.19 -17.36 11.68
N PRO A 235 -4.38 -17.12 10.37
CA PRO A 235 -3.40 -16.38 9.58
C PRO A 235 -3.50 -14.87 9.89
N LEU A 236 -2.38 -14.17 9.85
CA LEU A 236 -2.28 -12.75 10.18
C LEU A 236 -1.44 -11.98 9.17
N GLY A 237 -1.76 -10.69 8.96
CA GLY A 237 -1.03 -9.82 8.04
C GLY A 237 -1.03 -10.37 6.61
N ASP A 238 0.12 -10.31 5.93
CA ASP A 238 0.27 -10.74 4.53
C ASP A 238 0.02 -12.24 4.27
N ALA A 239 -0.04 -13.07 5.32
CA ALA A 239 -0.45 -14.47 5.21
C ALA A 239 -1.97 -14.61 4.98
N LEU A 240 -2.75 -13.62 5.44
CA LEU A 240 -4.20 -13.54 5.31
C LEU A 240 -4.61 -12.58 4.19
N ILE A 241 -4.19 -11.31 4.29
CA ILE A 241 -4.52 -10.25 3.34
C ILE A 241 -3.24 -9.62 2.82
N ARG A 242 -3.03 -9.70 1.50
CA ARG A 242 -1.96 -8.98 0.82
C ARG A 242 -2.52 -7.77 0.12
N THR A 243 -1.87 -6.64 0.30
CA THR A 243 -2.25 -5.38 -0.35
C THR A 243 -1.17 -4.94 -1.34
N ASN A 244 -1.59 -4.24 -2.40
CA ASN A 244 -0.66 -3.52 -3.27
C ASN A 244 0.14 -2.48 -2.45
N PRO A 245 1.48 -2.44 -2.56
CA PRO A 245 2.30 -1.49 -1.82
C PRO A 245 2.05 0.00 -2.14
N LEU A 246 1.30 0.33 -3.21
CA LEU A 246 1.02 1.73 -3.64
C LEU A 246 0.38 2.60 -2.57
N TYR A 247 -0.33 1.99 -1.64
CA TYR A 247 -1.14 2.71 -0.67
C TYR A 247 -0.53 2.67 0.74
N GLY A 248 0.64 2.04 0.91
CA GLY A 248 1.35 2.01 2.20
C GLY A 248 0.60 1.29 3.33
N ARG A 249 -0.37 0.41 3.02
CA ARG A 249 -1.30 -0.14 4.01
C ARG A 249 -0.88 -1.45 4.68
N GLY A 250 0.07 -2.20 4.11
CA GLY A 250 0.39 -3.55 4.59
C GLY A 250 0.73 -3.63 6.08
N CYS A 251 1.57 -2.72 6.58
CA CYS A 251 1.92 -2.69 8.02
C CYS A 251 0.72 -2.29 8.88
N SER A 252 -0.10 -1.34 8.45
CA SER A 252 -1.32 -0.94 9.16
C SER A 252 -2.36 -2.07 9.18
N PHE A 253 -2.53 -2.81 8.09
CA PHE A 253 -3.39 -4.00 8.04
C PHE A 253 -2.92 -5.07 9.01
N ALA A 254 -1.61 -5.32 9.07
CA ALA A 254 -1.03 -6.26 10.03
C ALA A 254 -1.28 -5.82 11.48
N ALA A 255 -1.08 -4.54 11.80
CA ALA A 255 -1.31 -4.01 13.14
C ALA A 255 -2.80 -4.04 13.54
N VAL A 256 -3.70 -3.60 12.64
CA VAL A 256 -5.15 -3.62 12.88
C VAL A 256 -5.66 -5.05 13.02
N SER A 257 -5.22 -5.98 12.17
CA SER A 257 -5.58 -7.40 12.31
C SER A 257 -5.07 -8.01 13.62
N ALA A 258 -3.88 -7.63 14.09
CA ALA A 258 -3.38 -8.07 15.38
C ALA A 258 -4.25 -7.56 16.55
N GLY A 259 -4.72 -6.30 16.48
CA GLY A 259 -5.66 -5.75 17.45
C GLY A 259 -7.01 -6.49 17.46
N ILE A 260 -7.59 -6.71 16.27
CA ILE A 260 -8.84 -7.47 16.11
C ILE A 260 -8.69 -8.90 16.67
N LEU A 261 -7.54 -9.53 16.47
CA LEU A 261 -7.25 -10.84 17.05
C LEU A 261 -7.20 -10.76 18.59
N GLY A 262 -6.53 -9.75 19.14
CA GLY A 262 -6.49 -9.52 20.60
C GLY A 262 -7.90 -9.39 21.20
N ASP A 263 -8.76 -8.59 20.59
CA ASP A 263 -10.15 -8.39 21.02
C ASP A 263 -10.96 -9.69 20.94
N ALA A 264 -10.80 -10.45 19.85
CA ALA A 264 -11.48 -11.73 19.67
C ALA A 264 -11.06 -12.79 20.70
N LEU A 265 -9.76 -12.87 21.01
CA LEU A 265 -9.22 -13.77 22.04
C LEU A 265 -9.67 -13.37 23.45
N ALA A 266 -9.78 -12.07 23.73
CA ALA A 266 -10.24 -11.57 25.03
C ALA A 266 -11.75 -11.77 25.25
N ALA A 267 -12.54 -11.83 24.18
CA ALA A 267 -13.99 -11.92 24.26
C ALA A 267 -14.53 -13.34 24.50
N SER A 268 -13.74 -14.39 24.27
CA SER A 268 -14.18 -15.78 24.42
C SER A 268 -13.01 -16.75 24.52
N ASP A 269 -13.16 -17.83 25.28
CA ASP A 269 -12.23 -18.97 25.28
C ASP A 269 -12.60 -20.07 24.27
N ASP A 270 -13.77 -19.97 23.62
CA ASP A 270 -14.21 -20.94 22.61
C ASP A 270 -13.53 -20.65 21.26
N PRO A 271 -12.69 -21.57 20.72
CA PRO A 271 -11.96 -21.32 19.47
C PRO A 271 -12.85 -21.00 18.27
N ALA A 272 -14.06 -21.58 18.22
CA ALA A 272 -14.98 -21.29 17.12
C ALA A 272 -15.56 -19.87 17.21
N THR A 273 -15.86 -19.41 18.42
CA THR A 273 -16.30 -18.03 18.69
C THR A 273 -15.18 -17.03 18.44
N GLN A 274 -13.98 -17.26 18.95
CA GLN A 274 -12.79 -16.43 18.68
C GLN A 274 -12.58 -16.24 17.18
N PHE A 275 -12.62 -17.35 16.42
CA PHE A 275 -12.41 -17.31 14.99
C PHE A 275 -13.51 -16.53 14.26
N ARG A 276 -14.79 -16.70 14.62
CA ARG A 276 -15.91 -15.92 14.04
C ARG A 276 -15.78 -14.43 14.30
N LEU A 277 -15.42 -14.05 15.53
CA LEU A 277 -15.20 -12.66 15.92
C LEU A 277 -14.05 -12.05 15.13
N PHE A 278 -12.93 -12.78 15.02
CA PHE A 278 -11.79 -12.36 14.22
C PHE A 278 -12.17 -12.17 12.75
N ALA A 279 -12.80 -13.17 12.11
CA ALA A 279 -13.21 -13.08 10.71
C ALA A 279 -14.15 -11.89 10.46
N THR A 280 -15.14 -11.70 11.34
CA THR A 280 -16.09 -10.57 11.26
C THR A 280 -15.39 -9.22 11.42
N GLY A 281 -14.45 -9.13 12.36
CA GLY A 281 -13.65 -7.93 12.56
C GLY A 281 -12.76 -7.60 11.37
N ILE A 282 -12.15 -8.62 10.75
CA ILE A 282 -11.36 -8.46 9.52
C ILE A 282 -12.21 -7.98 8.36
N ASP A 283 -13.36 -8.62 8.11
CA ASP A 283 -14.29 -8.22 7.05
C ASP A 283 -14.78 -6.78 7.29
N THR A 284 -15.17 -6.42 8.51
CA THR A 284 -15.71 -5.09 8.79
C THR A 284 -14.62 -4.01 8.77
N GLY A 285 -13.46 -4.30 9.35
CA GLY A 285 -12.39 -3.34 9.57
C GLY A 285 -11.46 -3.12 8.38
N LEU A 286 -11.23 -4.14 7.55
CA LEU A 286 -10.20 -4.10 6.49
C LEU A 286 -10.77 -4.23 5.07
N ARG A 287 -11.89 -4.94 4.87
CA ARG A 287 -12.47 -5.17 3.54
C ARG A 287 -12.75 -3.88 2.77
N PRO A 288 -13.31 -2.80 3.37
CA PRO A 288 -13.59 -1.58 2.62
C PRO A 288 -12.35 -0.94 1.99
N PHE A 289 -11.22 -1.02 2.69
CA PHE A 289 -9.94 -0.48 2.20
C PHE A 289 -9.35 -1.39 1.12
N PHE A 290 -9.46 -2.70 1.28
CA PHE A 290 -9.02 -3.68 0.28
C PHE A 290 -9.77 -3.52 -1.05
N ASP A 291 -11.10 -3.43 -1.00
CA ASP A 291 -11.93 -3.26 -2.20
C ASP A 291 -11.69 -1.90 -2.86
N HIS A 292 -11.54 -0.84 -2.07
CA HIS A 292 -11.19 0.48 -2.59
C HIS A 292 -9.88 0.47 -3.38
N MET A 293 -8.85 -0.19 -2.83
CA MET A 293 -7.55 -0.34 -3.51
C MET A 293 -7.66 -1.12 -4.82
N ARG A 294 -8.42 -2.22 -4.85
CA ARG A 294 -8.62 -3.00 -6.07
C ARG A 294 -9.30 -2.18 -7.17
N GLU A 295 -10.29 -1.36 -6.84
CA GLU A 295 -10.93 -0.50 -7.83
C GLU A 295 -9.97 0.59 -8.35
N GLN A 296 -9.10 1.13 -7.49
CA GLN A 296 -8.04 2.05 -7.90
C GLN A 296 -7.04 1.37 -8.83
N ASP A 297 -6.63 0.13 -8.54
CA ASP A 297 -5.72 -0.66 -9.36
C ASP A 297 -6.32 -0.95 -10.75
N ARG A 298 -7.58 -1.43 -10.81
CA ARG A 298 -8.32 -1.62 -12.09
C ARG A 298 -8.40 -0.33 -12.91
N THR A 299 -8.61 0.79 -12.24
CA THR A 299 -8.70 2.10 -12.90
C THR A 299 -7.34 2.54 -13.44
N ALA A 300 -6.26 2.32 -12.68
CA ALA A 300 -4.89 2.60 -13.11
C ALA A 300 -4.47 1.72 -14.29
N ILE A 301 -4.79 0.42 -14.27
CA ILE A 301 -4.53 -0.52 -15.37
C ILE A 301 -5.23 -0.06 -16.66
N ARG A 302 -6.53 0.23 -16.58
CA ARG A 302 -7.30 0.75 -17.74
C ARG A 302 -6.72 2.05 -18.27
N ARG A 303 -6.26 2.95 -17.38
CA ARG A 303 -5.63 4.22 -17.78
C ARG A 303 -4.29 4.00 -18.49
N ALA A 304 -3.44 3.11 -17.98
CA ALA A 304 -2.18 2.79 -18.61
C ALA A 304 -2.40 2.19 -20.01
N GLN A 305 -3.36 1.28 -20.16
CA GLN A 305 -3.73 0.72 -21.47
C GLN A 305 -4.20 1.80 -22.44
N ALA A 306 -5.03 2.73 -21.98
CA ALA A 306 -5.49 3.86 -22.78
C ALA A 306 -4.36 4.78 -23.25
N VAL A 307 -3.33 5.01 -22.42
CA VAL A 307 -2.15 5.81 -22.78
C VAL A 307 -1.34 5.18 -23.91
N LEU A 308 -1.28 3.84 -23.96
CA LEU A 308 -0.54 3.09 -24.99
C LEU A 308 -1.37 2.76 -26.24
N THR A 309 -2.59 3.28 -26.36
CA THR A 309 -3.48 2.99 -27.50
C THR A 309 -3.62 4.23 -28.37
N LEU A 310 -3.09 4.18 -29.60
CA LEU A 310 -2.97 5.35 -30.50
C LEU A 310 -4.31 6.06 -30.76
N ASP A 311 -5.39 5.31 -30.98
CA ASP A 311 -6.70 5.85 -31.34
C ASP A 311 -7.68 5.99 -30.16
N TYR A 312 -7.20 5.84 -28.92
CA TYR A 312 -8.09 5.90 -27.76
C TYR A 312 -8.65 7.31 -27.54
N ARG A 313 -9.98 7.42 -27.57
CA ARG A 313 -10.70 8.65 -27.19
C ARG A 313 -11.60 8.39 -25.98
N PRO A 314 -11.38 9.05 -24.84
CA PRO A 314 -12.23 8.85 -23.66
C PRO A 314 -13.65 9.36 -23.95
N ARG A 315 -14.64 8.55 -23.57
CA ARG A 315 -16.06 8.94 -23.66
C ARG A 315 -16.33 10.19 -22.82
N LEU A 316 -17.37 10.96 -23.16
CA LEU A 316 -17.74 12.17 -22.43
C LEU A 316 -17.90 11.93 -20.92
N LYS A 317 -18.56 10.82 -20.53
CA LYS A 317 -18.70 10.43 -19.11
C LYS A 317 -17.35 10.24 -18.40
N ALA A 318 -16.37 9.63 -19.06
CA ALA A 318 -15.04 9.42 -18.50
C ALA A 318 -14.28 10.75 -18.36
N ARG A 319 -14.45 11.67 -19.33
CA ARG A 319 -13.88 13.03 -19.25
C ARG A 319 -14.48 13.84 -18.10
N LEU A 320 -15.80 13.76 -17.90
CA LEU A 320 -16.48 14.42 -16.79
C LEU A 320 -16.04 13.84 -15.45
N ALA A 321 -15.94 12.52 -15.32
CA ALA A 321 -15.44 11.88 -14.09
C ALA A 321 -14.01 12.29 -13.77
N LYS A 322 -13.12 12.31 -14.78
CA LYS A 322 -11.75 12.81 -14.61
C LYS A 322 -11.73 14.28 -14.16
N SER A 323 -12.52 15.14 -14.80
CA SER A 323 -12.62 16.56 -14.38
C SER A 323 -13.17 16.70 -12.97
N PHE A 324 -14.14 15.89 -12.55
CA PHE A 324 -14.63 15.92 -11.17
C PHE A 324 -13.53 15.55 -10.15
N VAL A 325 -12.67 14.58 -10.47
CA VAL A 325 -11.53 14.19 -9.61
C VAL A 325 -10.44 15.28 -9.61
N ASP A 326 -9.99 15.70 -10.80
CA ASP A 326 -8.84 16.59 -10.96
C ASP A 326 -9.21 18.05 -10.62
N ASP A 327 -10.34 18.53 -11.10
CA ASP A 327 -10.78 19.94 -10.98
C ASP A 327 -11.77 20.16 -9.83
N GLY A 328 -12.36 19.10 -9.27
CA GLY A 328 -13.28 19.15 -8.14
C GLY A 328 -12.63 18.70 -6.83
N ILE A 329 -12.47 17.38 -6.67
CA ILE A 329 -11.96 16.76 -5.43
C ILE A 329 -10.56 17.29 -5.08
N THR A 330 -9.61 17.18 -6.00
CA THR A 330 -8.19 17.54 -5.75
C THR A 330 -8.08 19.02 -5.38
N ILE A 331 -8.79 19.88 -6.10
CA ILE A 331 -8.84 21.33 -5.82
C ILE A 331 -9.46 21.62 -4.47
N ALA A 332 -10.57 20.97 -4.14
CA ALA A 332 -11.24 21.16 -2.86
C ALA A 332 -10.34 20.77 -1.68
N LEU A 333 -9.63 19.63 -1.77
CA LEU A 333 -8.67 19.20 -0.75
C LEU A 333 -7.51 20.18 -0.59
N ARG A 334 -7.00 20.73 -1.69
CA ARG A 334 -5.91 21.72 -1.69
C ARG A 334 -6.35 23.12 -1.27
N SER A 335 -7.65 23.38 -1.20
CA SER A 335 -8.21 24.70 -0.89
C SER A 335 -8.91 24.77 0.48
N ASP A 336 -9.44 23.66 1.00
CA ASP A 336 -10.17 23.58 2.26
C ASP A 336 -9.49 22.59 3.23
N ILE A 337 -8.87 23.11 4.30
CA ILE A 337 -8.18 22.31 5.34
C ILE A 337 -9.16 21.36 6.04
N GLY A 338 -10.42 21.77 6.21
CA GLY A 338 -11.45 20.92 6.82
C GLY A 338 -11.83 19.73 5.95
N LEU A 339 -11.85 19.90 4.61
CA LEU A 339 -12.01 18.78 3.69
C LEU A 339 -10.77 17.89 3.68
N MET A 340 -9.56 18.47 3.71
CA MET A 340 -8.31 17.70 3.83
C MET A 340 -8.30 16.81 5.07
N ARG A 341 -8.66 17.36 6.24
CA ARG A 341 -8.78 16.58 7.49
C ARG A 341 -9.73 15.39 7.34
N GLN A 342 -10.93 15.64 6.81
CA GLN A 342 -11.93 14.58 6.66
C GLN A 342 -11.50 13.52 5.65
N ALA A 343 -10.86 13.90 4.54
CA ALA A 343 -10.33 12.94 3.57
C ALA A 343 -9.20 12.10 4.18
N LEU A 344 -8.31 12.71 4.97
CA LEU A 344 -7.21 12.01 5.62
C LEU A 344 -7.67 11.01 6.69
N ARG A 345 -8.87 11.16 7.27
CA ARG A 345 -9.44 10.12 8.16
C ARG A 345 -9.68 8.80 7.43
N GLY A 346 -10.18 8.85 6.20
CA GLY A 346 -10.28 7.68 5.33
C GLY A 346 -8.90 7.16 4.89
N PHE A 347 -7.94 8.04 4.67
CA PHE A 347 -6.55 7.63 4.38
C PHE A 347 -5.92 6.87 5.57
N HIS A 348 -6.09 7.36 6.80
CA HIS A 348 -5.54 6.79 8.04
C HIS A 348 -6.37 5.63 8.63
N MET A 349 -7.35 5.11 7.89
CA MET A 349 -8.21 3.99 8.32
C MET A 349 -9.03 4.26 9.58
N LEU A 350 -9.34 5.52 9.87
CA LEU A 350 -10.19 5.93 11.00
C LEU A 350 -11.68 5.92 10.64
N GLU A 351 -11.99 6.02 9.36
CA GLU A 351 -13.34 5.93 8.79
C GLU A 351 -13.27 5.18 7.46
N HIS A 352 -14.42 4.70 6.97
CA HIS A 352 -14.52 4.11 5.63
C HIS A 352 -13.91 5.06 4.57
N PRO A 353 -13.14 4.56 3.58
CA PRO A 353 -12.32 5.39 2.69
C PRO A 353 -13.12 6.46 1.93
N SER A 354 -14.36 6.14 1.56
CA SER A 354 -15.28 7.07 0.85
C SER A 354 -16.22 7.86 1.77
N ALA A 355 -16.16 7.69 3.10
CA ALA A 355 -17.14 8.27 4.03
C ALA A 355 -17.20 9.79 3.94
N TRP A 356 -16.05 10.45 3.81
CA TRP A 356 -15.98 11.90 3.77
C TRP A 356 -16.73 12.49 2.57
N LEU A 357 -16.66 11.85 1.39
CA LEU A 357 -17.30 12.36 0.18
C LEU A 357 -18.81 12.12 0.19
N ASN A 358 -19.28 11.10 0.92
CA ASN A 358 -20.70 10.81 1.10
C ASN A 358 -21.42 11.82 2.01
N LYS A 359 -20.68 12.65 2.75
CA LYS A 359 -21.27 13.71 3.60
C LYS A 359 -21.83 14.82 2.69
N PRO A 360 -23.14 15.15 2.74
CA PRO A 360 -23.76 16.13 1.83
C PRO A 360 -23.06 17.49 1.83
N GLY A 361 -22.65 17.98 3.01
CA GLY A 361 -21.92 19.24 3.15
C GLY A 361 -20.56 19.24 2.45
N ASN A 362 -19.84 18.11 2.46
CA ASN A 362 -18.55 17.99 1.78
C ASN A 362 -18.74 17.93 0.25
N MET A 363 -19.72 17.15 -0.22
CA MET A 363 -20.06 17.08 -1.64
C MET A 363 -20.45 18.45 -2.20
N LEU A 364 -21.28 19.21 -1.48
CA LEU A 364 -21.67 20.57 -1.89
C LEU A 364 -20.45 21.51 -2.02
N ARG A 365 -19.48 21.42 -1.11
CA ARG A 365 -18.23 22.19 -1.22
C ARG A 365 -17.39 21.77 -2.42
N VAL A 366 -17.23 20.46 -2.65
CA VAL A 366 -16.51 19.92 -3.81
C VAL A 366 -17.14 20.40 -5.12
N LEU A 367 -18.47 20.31 -5.24
CA LEU A 367 -19.21 20.83 -6.38
C LEU A 367 -19.05 22.35 -6.53
N GLY A 368 -19.04 23.08 -5.42
CA GLY A 368 -18.77 24.51 -5.40
C GLY A 368 -17.39 24.86 -5.98
N TYR A 369 -16.34 24.16 -5.57
CA TYR A 369 -15.01 24.32 -6.18
C TYR A 369 -15.00 23.95 -7.65
N TRP A 370 -15.65 22.85 -8.03
CA TRP A 370 -15.70 22.40 -9.41
C TRP A 370 -16.41 23.42 -10.32
N ALA A 371 -17.52 23.99 -9.85
CA ALA A 371 -18.31 24.99 -10.58
C ALA A 371 -17.61 26.35 -10.75
N ARG A 372 -16.70 26.73 -9.84
CA ARG A 372 -15.89 27.98 -9.94
C ARG A 372 -15.00 28.01 -11.19
N GLY A 373 -14.64 26.83 -11.70
CA GLY A 373 -13.82 26.70 -12.91
C GLY A 373 -12.33 26.99 -12.72
N LYS A 374 -11.54 26.62 -13.73
CA LYS A 374 -10.07 26.56 -13.62
C LYS A 374 -9.41 27.90 -13.33
N LYS A 375 -9.94 28.99 -13.90
CA LYS A 375 -9.36 30.34 -13.74
C LYS A 375 -9.42 30.82 -12.30
N ALA A 376 -10.55 30.61 -11.62
CA ALA A 376 -10.73 30.99 -10.22
C ALA A 376 -9.93 30.07 -9.27
N ASN A 377 -9.72 28.82 -9.67
CA ASN A 377 -8.99 27.82 -8.88
C ASN A 377 -7.48 27.74 -9.21
N ALA A 378 -6.94 28.67 -10.01
CA ALA A 378 -5.58 28.58 -10.56
C ALA A 378 -4.51 28.33 -9.48
N ALA A 379 -4.61 28.99 -8.32
CA ALA A 379 -3.68 28.86 -7.20
C ALA A 379 -3.70 27.47 -6.51
N ALA A 380 -4.75 26.68 -6.74
CA ALA A 380 -4.89 25.34 -6.15
C ALA A 380 -4.35 24.22 -7.06
N TYR A 381 -4.04 24.52 -8.34
CA TYR A 381 -3.40 23.55 -9.22
C TYR A 381 -1.92 23.42 -8.88
N SER A 382 -1.43 22.19 -8.68
CA SER A 382 0.01 21.96 -8.54
C SER A 382 0.73 22.25 -9.86
N PRO A 383 2.00 22.71 -9.81
CA PRO A 383 2.85 22.72 -10.98
C PRO A 383 3.02 21.30 -11.55
N LYS A 384 3.39 21.20 -12.84
CA LYS A 384 3.58 19.93 -13.54
C LYS A 384 4.61 19.08 -12.76
N PRO A 385 4.24 17.88 -12.26
CA PRO A 385 5.12 17.07 -11.41
C PRO A 385 6.27 16.38 -12.16
N GLY A 386 6.27 16.45 -13.49
CA GLY A 386 7.28 15.85 -14.37
C GLY A 386 6.85 15.96 -15.84
N PRO A 387 7.70 15.52 -16.78
CA PRO A 387 7.37 15.52 -18.21
C PRO A 387 6.20 14.59 -18.54
N ASP A 388 5.60 14.78 -19.70
CA ASP A 388 4.71 13.76 -20.26
C ASP A 388 5.50 12.51 -20.68
N ARG A 389 4.78 11.46 -21.13
CA ARG A 389 5.41 10.18 -21.48
C ARG A 389 6.42 10.34 -22.61
N ALA A 390 6.10 11.12 -23.64
CA ALA A 390 6.97 11.22 -24.82
C ALA A 390 8.24 12.01 -24.51
N GLU A 391 8.10 13.11 -23.77
CA GLU A 391 9.20 13.89 -23.21
C GLU A 391 10.12 13.01 -22.34
N MET A 392 9.55 12.21 -21.44
CA MET A 392 10.33 11.30 -20.58
C MET A 392 11.10 10.25 -21.40
N MET A 393 10.43 9.60 -22.35
CA MET A 393 11.04 8.56 -23.19
C MET A 393 12.21 9.14 -23.98
N HIS A 394 12.05 10.32 -24.58
CA HIS A 394 13.15 11.01 -25.26
C HIS A 394 14.30 11.36 -24.32
N ALA A 395 14.02 11.86 -23.11
CA ALA A 395 15.05 12.23 -22.12
C ALA A 395 15.96 11.04 -21.74
N ILE A 396 15.43 9.81 -21.79
CA ILE A 396 16.18 8.59 -21.50
C ILE A 396 16.62 7.81 -22.74
N GLY A 397 16.49 8.40 -23.94
CA GLY A 397 16.97 7.82 -25.19
C GLY A 397 16.11 6.67 -25.74
N ILE A 398 14.82 6.62 -25.40
CA ILE A 398 13.88 5.62 -25.90
C ILE A 398 12.86 6.29 -26.84
N SER A 399 12.52 5.65 -27.95
CA SER A 399 11.47 6.16 -28.84
C SER A 399 10.10 6.10 -28.14
N PRO A 400 9.30 7.19 -28.15
CA PRO A 400 7.99 7.24 -27.52
C PRO A 400 6.95 6.35 -28.22
N ASP A 401 7.19 6.01 -29.49
CA ASP A 401 6.34 5.08 -30.25
C ASP A 401 6.55 3.62 -29.83
N THR A 402 7.61 3.36 -29.06
CA THR A 402 7.83 2.03 -28.50
C THR A 402 6.73 1.70 -27.48
N ASP A 403 6.27 0.45 -27.51
CA ASP A 403 5.14 -0.10 -26.74
C ASP A 403 3.74 0.40 -27.13
N MET A 404 3.62 1.32 -28.10
CA MET A 404 2.32 1.75 -28.62
C MET A 404 1.62 0.60 -29.36
N ARG A 405 0.31 0.46 -29.15
CA ARG A 405 -0.51 -0.64 -29.67
C ARG A 405 -1.61 -0.12 -30.59
N THR A 406 -1.86 -0.87 -31.67
CA THR A 406 -2.90 -0.60 -32.67
C THR A 406 -4.22 -1.33 -32.39
N ASP A 407 -4.21 -2.43 -31.61
CA ASP A 407 -5.43 -3.17 -31.25
C ASP A 407 -5.50 -3.43 -29.73
N TRP A 408 -6.67 -3.16 -29.15
CA TRP A 408 -6.99 -3.38 -27.74
C TRP A 408 -7.50 -4.80 -27.45
N LYS A 409 -7.88 -5.58 -28.48
CA LYS A 409 -8.53 -6.89 -28.30
C LYS A 409 -7.61 -8.08 -28.07
N GLN A 410 -6.29 -7.93 -28.14
CA GLN A 410 -5.34 -9.06 -28.00
C GLN A 410 -4.63 -9.16 -26.64
N ALA A 411 -5.04 -8.38 -25.63
CA ALA A 411 -4.46 -8.49 -24.29
C ALA A 411 -5.57 -8.63 -23.24
N ALA A 412 -6.15 -9.83 -23.16
CA ALA A 412 -6.98 -10.28 -22.04
C ALA A 412 -6.39 -11.58 -21.49
#